data_AF-A0A8T9MT78-F1
#
_entry.id   AF-A0A8T9MT78-F1
#
_cell.length_a   1.000
_cell.length_b   1.000
_cell.length_c   1.000
_cell.angle_alpha   90.00
_cell.angle_beta   90.00
_cell.angle_gamma   90.00
#
_symmetry.space_group_name_H-M   'P 1'
#
loop_
_entity.id
_entity.type
_entity.pdbx_description
1 polymer ?
#
loop_
_entity_poly.entity_id
_entity_poly.type
_entity_poly.pdbx_seq_one_letter_code
_entity_poly.pdbx_strand_id
1 'polypeptide(L)'
;MNLNILDIGFILSNDLDWYARDGQKIAHFASGGTDLLPKSVVNDRLGWEEICTYFDEQESNPIEIEVCEDNLPYFNNEQEKSRYLSSFIVMAHKGLYSHDIDFKENNYKLIAYPKYEMPTVAKQSILSKLPCIKLTTIIESFMIIAA
;
A
#
# COMPACT_ATOMS: atom_id res chain seq x y z
N MET A 1 -25.97 12.53 -4.65
CA MET A 1 -24.64 12.07 -4.22
C MET A 1 -23.85 11.73 -5.46
N ASN A 2 -22.62 12.23 -5.61
CA ASN A 2 -21.74 11.76 -6.66
C ASN A 2 -21.22 10.39 -6.24
N LEU A 3 -21.76 9.32 -6.82
CA LEU A 3 -21.45 7.94 -6.43
C LEU A 3 -20.00 7.55 -6.76
N ASN A 4 -19.26 8.40 -7.48
CA ASN A 4 -17.88 8.14 -7.88
C ASN A 4 -16.81 8.72 -6.94
N ILE A 5 -17.18 9.22 -5.76
CA ILE A 5 -16.24 9.75 -4.76
C ILE A 5 -16.30 8.86 -3.52
N LEU A 6 -15.15 8.57 -2.91
CA LEU A 6 -15.07 7.94 -1.60
C LEU A 6 -15.49 8.97 -0.54
N ASP A 7 -16.62 8.73 0.11
CA ASP A 7 -17.08 9.64 1.16
C ASP A 7 -16.22 9.48 2.42
N ILE A 8 -16.08 10.57 3.18
CA ILE A 8 -15.22 10.60 4.36
C ILE A 8 -15.69 9.63 5.46
N GLY A 9 -17.00 9.37 5.57
CA GLY A 9 -17.53 8.41 6.53
C GLY A 9 -17.12 6.99 6.19
N PHE A 10 -17.16 6.62 4.91
CA PHE A 10 -16.63 5.34 4.42
C PHE A 10 -15.13 5.21 4.66
N ILE A 11 -14.34 6.24 4.32
CA ILE A 11 -12.89 6.24 4.52
C ILE A 11 -12.53 6.01 5.99
N LEU A 12 -13.13 6.76 6.91
CA LEU A 12 -12.78 6.69 8.33
C LEU A 12 -13.32 5.45 9.05
N SER A 13 -14.22 4.68 8.42
CA SER A 13 -14.80 3.46 9.00
C SER A 13 -14.24 2.17 8.43
N ASN A 14 -13.38 2.24 7.41
CA ASN A 14 -12.82 1.08 6.73
C ASN A 14 -11.30 1.21 6.59
N ASP A 15 -10.59 0.10 6.78
CA ASP A 15 -9.20 0.01 6.37
C ASP A 15 -9.15 -0.16 4.86
N LEU A 16 -8.91 0.94 4.15
CA LEU A 16 -8.80 0.94 2.70
C LEU A 16 -7.37 0.65 2.26
N ASP A 17 -7.23 -0.29 1.33
CA ASP A 17 -6.01 -0.44 0.56
C ASP A 17 -5.97 0.59 -0.57
N TRP A 18 -4.82 1.19 -0.82
CA TRP A 18 -4.58 2.01 -2.01
C TRP A 18 -3.17 1.78 -2.57
N TYR A 19 -2.98 2.20 -3.82
CA TYR A 19 -1.79 1.84 -4.59
C TYR A 19 -1.17 3.06 -5.26
N ALA A 20 0.15 3.04 -5.43
CA ALA A 20 0.88 4.06 -6.16
C ALA A 20 2.09 3.46 -6.88
N ARG A 21 2.69 4.23 -7.78
CA ARG A 21 3.91 3.83 -8.48
C ARG A 21 5.07 4.80 -8.24
N ASP A 22 6.26 4.24 -8.14
CA ASP A 22 7.53 4.96 -8.23
C ASP A 22 8.39 4.29 -9.30
N GLY A 23 8.51 4.93 -10.46
CA GLY A 23 9.12 4.31 -11.64
C GLY A 23 8.43 3.00 -12.02
N GLN A 24 9.15 1.89 -11.87
CA GLN A 24 8.66 0.52 -12.12
C GLN A 24 8.19 -0.21 -10.85
N LYS A 25 8.38 0.39 -9.66
CA LYS A 25 7.95 -0.16 -8.39
C LYS A 25 6.50 0.23 -8.14
N ILE A 26 5.72 -0.70 -7.61
CA ILE A 26 4.35 -0.44 -7.16
C ILE A 26 4.29 -0.61 -5.65
N ALA A 27 3.73 0.37 -4.98
CA ALA A 27 3.46 0.34 -3.55
C ALA A 27 1.98 0.07 -3.28
N HIS A 28 1.76 -0.72 -2.24
CA HIS A 28 0.49 -0.98 -1.58
C HIS A 28 0.50 -0.27 -0.22
N PHE A 29 -0.63 0.29 0.19
CA PHE A 29 -0.79 1.03 1.44
C PHE A 29 -2.10 0.64 2.11
N ALA A 30 -2.05 0.11 3.33
CA ALA A 30 -3.21 -0.05 4.20
C ALA A 30 -3.44 1.24 5.00
N SER A 31 -4.61 1.87 4.85
CA SER A 31 -4.88 3.21 5.41
C SER A 31 -5.16 3.22 6.92
N GLY A 32 -5.48 2.08 7.52
CA GLY A 32 -5.89 1.95 8.91
C GLY A 32 -7.12 2.79 9.28
N GLY A 33 -7.97 3.14 8.30
CA GLY A 33 -9.11 4.04 8.50
C GLY A 33 -8.73 5.52 8.64
N THR A 34 -7.56 5.92 8.13
CA THR A 34 -7.17 7.34 8.05
C THR A 34 -7.60 7.97 6.73
N ASP A 35 -7.70 9.31 6.71
CA ASP A 35 -7.95 10.09 5.50
C ASP A 35 -6.68 10.45 4.73
N LEU A 36 -5.54 9.81 5.05
CA LEU A 36 -4.24 10.03 4.41
C LEU A 36 -4.16 9.37 3.02
N LEU A 37 -5.13 9.68 2.16
CA LEU A 37 -5.26 9.16 0.81
C LEU A 37 -4.97 10.26 -0.22
N PRO A 38 -4.36 9.93 -1.38
CA PRO A 38 -4.25 10.88 -2.48
C PRO A 38 -5.62 11.34 -2.98
N LYS A 39 -5.74 12.63 -3.33
CA LYS A 39 -6.99 13.18 -3.90
C LYS A 39 -7.47 12.43 -5.14
N SER A 40 -6.55 11.87 -5.94
CA SER A 40 -6.89 11.04 -7.10
C SER A 40 -7.60 9.74 -6.73
N VAL A 41 -7.28 9.15 -5.57
CA VAL A 41 -7.97 7.97 -5.04
C VAL A 41 -9.34 8.38 -4.49
N VAL A 42 -9.38 9.43 -3.67
CA VAL A 42 -10.63 9.92 -3.05
C VAL A 42 -11.68 10.30 -4.10
N ASN A 43 -11.27 10.94 -5.19
CA ASN A 43 -12.18 11.46 -6.22
C ASN A 43 -12.56 10.44 -7.31
N ASP A 44 -12.08 9.19 -7.24
CA ASP A 44 -12.36 8.16 -8.25
C ASP A 44 -12.59 6.78 -7.60
N ARG A 45 -13.79 6.60 -7.04
CA ARG A 45 -14.19 5.35 -6.39
C ARG A 45 -14.12 4.15 -7.33
N LEU A 46 -14.64 4.27 -8.55
CA LEU A 46 -14.64 3.15 -9.51
C LEU A 46 -13.20 2.79 -9.94
N GLY A 47 -12.35 3.79 -10.17
CA GLY A 47 -10.94 3.55 -10.45
C GLY A 47 -10.21 2.89 -9.29
N TRP A 48 -10.48 3.30 -8.06
CA TRP A 48 -9.98 2.66 -6.85
C TRP A 48 -10.44 1.20 -6.74
N GLU A 49 -11.75 0.91 -6.88
CA GLU A 49 -12.30 -0.45 -6.82
C GLU A 49 -11.68 -1.37 -7.89
N GLU A 50 -11.49 -0.86 -9.11
CA GLU A 50 -10.84 -1.61 -10.19
C GLU A 50 -9.36 -1.92 -9.89
N ILE A 51 -8.62 -0.96 -9.35
CA ILE A 51 -7.22 -1.17 -8.96
C ILE A 51 -7.11 -2.20 -7.83
N CYS A 52 -7.93 -2.09 -6.78
CA CYS A 52 -7.93 -3.05 -5.67
C CYS A 52 -8.25 -4.46 -6.18
N THR A 53 -9.34 -4.59 -6.94
CA THR A 53 -9.74 -5.88 -7.53
C THR A 53 -8.62 -6.48 -8.37
N TYR A 54 -7.94 -5.66 -9.19
CA TYR A 54 -6.83 -6.11 -10.01
C TYR A 54 -5.70 -6.73 -9.18
N PHE A 55 -5.26 -6.06 -8.11
CA PHE A 55 -4.17 -6.58 -7.29
C PHE A 55 -4.62 -7.73 -6.40
N ASP A 56 -5.86 -7.73 -5.90
CA ASP A 56 -6.41 -8.83 -5.09
C ASP A 56 -6.47 -10.16 -5.85
N GLU A 57 -6.92 -10.11 -7.10
CA GLU A 57 -7.05 -11.28 -7.98
C GLU A 57 -5.72 -11.80 -8.53
N GLN A 58 -4.62 -11.06 -8.41
CA GLN A 58 -3.31 -11.53 -8.85
C GLN A 58 -2.82 -12.70 -7.99
N GLU A 59 -2.27 -13.72 -8.64
CA GLU A 59 -1.58 -14.81 -7.97
C GLU A 59 -0.28 -14.32 -7.32
N SER A 60 0.04 -14.89 -6.16
CA SER A 60 1.35 -14.68 -5.52
C SER A 60 2.44 -15.39 -6.31
N ASN A 61 3.61 -14.74 -6.44
CA ASN A 61 4.77 -15.34 -7.09
C ASN A 61 5.69 -15.98 -6.04
N PRO A 62 6.43 -17.06 -6.40
CA PRO A 62 7.43 -17.67 -5.53
C PRO A 62 8.71 -16.83 -5.50
N ILE A 63 8.61 -15.56 -5.10
CA ILE A 63 9.73 -14.63 -4.94
C ILE A 63 10.12 -14.52 -3.48
N GLU A 64 11.41 -14.29 -3.22
CA GLU A 64 11.90 -13.95 -1.88
C GLU A 64 11.38 -12.56 -1.47
N ILE A 65 10.85 -12.47 -0.25
CA ILE A 65 10.38 -11.23 0.35
C ILE A 65 11.15 -10.95 1.64
N GLU A 66 11.17 -9.70 2.05
CA GLU A 66 11.74 -9.26 3.32
C GLU A 66 10.70 -8.46 4.11
N VAL A 67 10.75 -8.60 5.43
CA VAL A 67 9.93 -7.84 6.38
C VAL A 67 10.82 -6.82 7.07
N CYS A 68 10.39 -5.56 7.10
CA CYS A 68 11.07 -4.49 7.83
C CYS A 68 10.76 -4.59 9.33
N GLU A 69 11.50 -5.43 10.04
CA GLU A 69 11.30 -5.69 11.48
C GLU A 69 11.29 -4.41 12.33
N ASP A 70 12.13 -3.41 12.00
CA ASP A 70 12.22 -2.13 12.71
C ASP A 70 10.96 -1.26 12.57
N ASN A 71 10.14 -1.51 11.55
CA ASN A 71 8.90 -0.77 11.29
C ASN A 71 7.66 -1.42 11.90
N LEU A 72 7.81 -2.62 12.48
CA LEU A 72 6.67 -3.34 13.03
C LEU A 72 6.17 -2.73 14.35
N PRO A 73 4.86 -2.77 14.60
CA PRO A 73 4.34 -2.45 15.92
C PRO A 73 4.74 -3.51 16.94
N TYR A 74 4.49 -3.21 18.21
CA TYR A 74 4.65 -4.20 19.28
C TYR A 74 3.54 -5.26 19.20
N PHE A 75 3.91 -6.53 19.35
CA PHE A 75 2.98 -7.65 19.42
C PHE A 75 3.15 -8.40 20.74
N ASN A 76 2.04 -8.91 21.29
CA ASN A 76 2.08 -9.69 22.52
C ASN A 76 2.61 -11.11 22.29
N ASN A 77 2.52 -11.63 21.07
CA ASN A 77 2.97 -12.96 20.69
C ASN A 77 3.15 -13.10 19.16
N GLU A 78 3.79 -14.20 18.75
CA GLU A 78 4.04 -14.53 17.33
C GLU A 78 2.76 -14.77 16.52
N GLN A 79 1.66 -15.19 17.14
CA GLN A 79 0.40 -15.41 16.42
C GLN A 79 -0.23 -14.07 16.00
N GLU A 80 -0.14 -13.06 16.87
CA GLU A 80 -0.56 -11.69 16.56
C GLU A 80 0.30 -11.09 15.45
N LYS A 81 1.64 -11.22 15.56
CA LYS A 81 2.59 -10.81 14.52
C LYS A 81 2.29 -11.48 13.17
N SER A 82 2.11 -12.81 13.17
CA SER A 82 1.81 -13.57 11.96
C SER A 82 0.47 -13.17 11.32
N ARG A 83 -0.56 -12.91 12.14
CA ARG A 83 -1.85 -12.42 11.63
C ARG A 83 -1.69 -11.05 10.98
N TYR A 84 -1.03 -10.12 11.67
CA TYR A 84 -0.75 -8.78 11.15
C TYR A 84 0.01 -8.85 9.82
N LEU A 85 1.11 -9.61 9.76
CA LEU A 85 1.96 -9.69 8.57
C LEU A 85 1.31 -10.38 7.37
N SER A 86 0.21 -11.12 7.56
CA SER A 86 -0.34 -12.01 6.53
C SER A 86 -0.68 -11.29 5.22
N SER A 87 -1.41 -10.17 5.26
CA SER A 87 -1.76 -9.39 4.08
C SER A 87 -0.54 -8.72 3.45
N PHE A 88 0.37 -8.17 4.27
CA PHE A 88 1.57 -7.50 3.78
C PHE A 88 2.51 -8.47 3.04
N ILE A 89 2.68 -9.69 3.56
CA ILE A 89 3.47 -10.75 2.91
C ILE A 89 2.83 -11.19 1.60
N VAL A 90 1.50 -11.34 1.55
CA VAL A 90 0.78 -11.66 0.30
C VAL A 90 1.04 -10.60 -0.76
N MET A 91 0.93 -9.31 -0.42
CA MET A 91 1.20 -8.22 -1.36
C MET A 91 2.67 -8.17 -1.78
N ALA A 92 3.60 -8.43 -0.86
CA ALA A 92 5.03 -8.54 -1.18
C ALA A 92 5.31 -9.68 -2.18
N HIS A 93 4.67 -10.84 -2.03
CA HIS A 93 4.79 -11.93 -3.00
C HIS A 93 4.17 -11.62 -4.38
N LYS A 94 3.24 -10.66 -4.45
CA LYS A 94 2.74 -10.12 -5.72
C LYS A 94 3.71 -9.10 -6.35
N GLY A 95 4.84 -8.83 -5.71
CA GLY A 95 5.85 -7.88 -6.19
C GLY A 95 5.61 -6.46 -5.70
N LEU A 96 4.79 -6.25 -4.66
CA LEU A 96 4.41 -4.92 -4.17
C LEU A 96 5.20 -4.52 -2.92
N TYR A 97 5.53 -3.24 -2.80
CA TYR A 97 6.09 -2.66 -1.58
C TYR A 97 4.92 -2.32 -0.66
N SER A 98 4.71 -3.13 0.37
CA SER A 98 3.52 -3.10 1.20
C SER A 98 3.75 -2.28 2.46
N HIS A 99 2.95 -1.23 2.64
CA HIS A 99 3.07 -0.25 3.71
C HIS A 99 1.83 -0.25 4.60
N ASP A 100 2.03 0.12 5.85
CA ASP A 100 0.99 0.37 6.83
C ASP A 100 1.09 1.81 7.34
N ILE A 101 -0.02 2.34 7.86
CA ILE A 101 -0.04 3.66 8.47
C ILE A 101 0.66 3.63 9.84
N ASP A 102 1.57 4.57 10.06
CA ASP A 102 2.04 4.93 11.38
C ASP A 102 1.21 6.12 11.91
N PHE A 103 0.30 5.82 12.82
CA PHE A 103 -0.53 6.82 13.48
C PHE A 103 0.27 7.83 14.33
N LYS A 104 1.48 7.49 14.79
CA LYS A 104 2.31 8.41 15.60
C LYS A 104 2.93 9.49 14.74
N GLU A 105 3.48 9.10 13.60
CA GLU A 105 4.17 10.00 12.68
C GLU A 105 3.25 10.54 11.58
N ASN A 106 2.00 10.07 11.54
CA ASN A 106 1.00 10.39 10.53
C ASN A 106 1.55 10.20 9.10
N ASN A 107 2.22 9.08 8.86
CA ASN A 107 2.85 8.71 7.59
C ASN A 107 2.75 7.20 7.36
N TYR A 108 3.17 6.74 6.18
CA TYR A 108 3.23 5.31 5.87
C TYR A 108 4.62 4.73 6.08
N LYS A 109 4.70 3.53 6.65
CA LYS A 109 5.93 2.77 6.85
C LYS A 109 5.93 1.49 6.05
N LEU A 110 7.08 1.15 5.47
CA LEU A 110 7.26 -0.10 4.74
C LEU A 110 7.25 -1.27 5.72
N ILE A 111 6.40 -2.27 5.46
CA ILE A 111 6.26 -3.47 6.29
C ILE A 111 6.87 -4.69 5.62
N ALA A 112 6.54 -4.93 4.35
CA ALA A 112 7.05 -6.07 3.61
C ALA A 112 7.29 -5.71 2.14
N TYR A 113 8.32 -6.29 1.53
CA TYR A 113 8.70 -5.97 0.16
C TYR A 113 9.42 -7.12 -0.55
N PRO A 114 9.47 -7.13 -1.89
CA PRO A 114 10.28 -8.07 -2.65
C PRO A 114 11.77 -7.84 -2.38
N LYS A 115 12.50 -8.86 -1.94
CA LYS A 115 13.91 -8.74 -1.54
C LYS A 115 14.83 -8.29 -2.69
N TYR A 116 14.51 -8.72 -3.91
CA TYR A 116 15.21 -8.28 -5.12
C TYR A 116 14.29 -7.38 -5.91
N GLU A 117 14.84 -6.33 -6.52
CA GLU A 117 14.08 -5.46 -7.42
C GLU A 117 13.57 -6.28 -8.61
N MET A 118 12.29 -6.61 -8.54
CA MET A 118 11.55 -7.25 -9.60
C MET A 118 10.55 -6.23 -10.13
N PRO A 119 10.53 -5.97 -11.45
CA PRO A 119 9.48 -5.13 -12.03
C PRO A 119 8.12 -5.74 -11.68
N THR A 120 7.28 -5.00 -10.97
CA THR A 120 5.89 -5.44 -10.77
C THR A 120 5.21 -5.40 -12.13
N VAL A 121 4.79 -6.55 -12.64
CA VAL A 121 4.11 -6.64 -13.94
C VAL A 121 2.64 -6.30 -13.74
N ALA A 122 2.30 -5.01 -13.83
CA ALA A 122 0.93 -4.55 -13.92
C ALA A 122 0.55 -4.19 -15.37
N LYS A 123 -0.72 -4.40 -15.73
CA LYS A 123 -1.26 -3.97 -17.03
C LYS A 123 -1.08 -2.45 -17.20
N GLN A 124 -0.75 -2.00 -18.40
CA GLN A 124 -0.56 -0.56 -18.69
C GLN A 124 -1.80 0.29 -18.34
N SER A 125 -3.00 -0.28 -18.48
CA SER A 125 -4.26 0.36 -18.09
C SER A 125 -4.33 0.65 -16.58
N ILE A 126 -3.82 -0.25 -15.75
CA ILE A 126 -3.74 -0.07 -14.29
C ILE A 126 -2.64 0.94 -13.96
N LEU A 127 -1.44 0.77 -14.55
CA LEU A 127 -0.31 1.67 -14.32
C LEU A 127 -0.64 3.15 -14.62
N SER A 128 -1.46 3.40 -15.64
CA SER A 128 -1.87 4.76 -16.02
C SER A 128 -2.80 5.44 -15.00
N LYS A 129 -3.43 4.67 -14.11
CA LYS A 129 -4.34 5.14 -13.06
C LYS A 129 -3.64 5.34 -11.72
N LEU A 130 -2.45 4.74 -11.53
CA LEU A 130 -1.72 4.84 -10.27
C LEU A 130 -1.13 6.26 -10.08
N PRO A 131 -1.34 6.88 -8.90
CA PRO A 131 -0.60 8.06 -8.49
C PRO A 131 0.91 7.83 -8.61
N CYS A 132 1.63 8.83 -9.11
CA CYS A 132 3.09 8.80 -9.16
C CYS A 132 3.64 9.40 -7.88
N ILE A 133 4.43 8.63 -7.15
CA ILE A 133 5.09 9.05 -5.91
C ILE A 133 6.57 8.76 -6.00
N LYS A 134 7.34 9.24 -5.02
CA LYS A 134 8.69 8.76 -4.77
C LYS A 134 8.64 7.85 -3.55
N LEU A 135 8.96 6.59 -3.73
CA LEU A 135 9.28 5.69 -2.62
C LEU A 135 10.73 6.03 -2.24
N THR A 136 10.92 7.09 -1.46
CA THR A 136 12.23 7.27 -0.83
C THR A 136 12.51 6.01 -0.03
N THR A 137 13.63 5.36 -0.30
CA THR A 137 14.12 4.24 0.51
C THR A 137 14.01 4.67 1.97
N ILE A 138 13.05 4.10 2.73
CA ILE A 138 12.92 4.35 4.16
C ILE A 138 14.04 3.53 4.83
N ILE A 139 15.27 3.96 4.59
CA ILE A 139 16.41 3.83 5.48
C ILE A 139 16.77 5.29 5.71
N GLU A 140 16.35 5.80 6.87
CA GLU A 140 16.44 7.20 7.30
C GLU A 140 15.39 8.16 6.70
N SER A 141 14.38 8.44 7.53
CA SER A 141 13.84 9.77 7.83
C SER A 141 13.45 10.69 6.66
N PHE A 142 12.17 11.10 6.70
CA PHE A 142 11.55 12.23 5.99
C PHE A 142 11.10 12.02 4.55
N MET A 143 9.77 12.03 4.36
CA MET A 143 9.16 12.51 3.14
C MET A 143 8.46 13.85 3.41
N ILE A 144 9.00 14.92 2.82
CA ILE A 144 8.28 16.15 2.51
C ILE A 144 7.68 15.95 1.11
N ILE A 145 6.36 16.07 1.00
CA ILE A 145 5.65 16.13 -0.28
C ILE A 145 5.94 17.51 -0.90
N ALA A 146 6.66 17.55 -2.02
CA ALA A 146 6.71 18.72 -2.87
C ALA A 146 5.58 18.62 -3.91
N ALA A 147 4.86 19.74 -4.06
CA ALA A 147 3.69 19.93 -4.90
C ALA A 147 3.92 19.72 -6.40
#